data_AF-A0AA36MJ24-F1
#
_entry.id   AF-A0AA36MJ24-F1
#
_cell.length_a   1.000
_cell.length_b   1.000
_cell.length_c   1.000
_cell.angle_alpha   90.00
_cell.angle_beta   90.00
_cell.angle_gamma   90.00
#
_symmetry.space_group_name_H-M   'P 1'
#
loop_
_entity.id
_entity.type
_entity.pdbx_description
1 polymer ?
#
loop_
_entity_poly.entity_id
_entity_poly.type
_entity_poly.pdbx_seq_one_letter_code
_entity_poly.pdbx_strand_id
1 'polypeptide(L)'
;MSNLRGLCAGCRSPLTGALLASGCNHVFHKACFVEGASCGRCNATLTNALSLYNLHFEELEGHAADVMAAAAKQKASLEGLVDAEEALFECEPLGEDATAEVATIHLMRERVENLEQQVEEADAKLQAGRARLVRQQTRLRAQQKVEQKREASVESLRREIQNLVAKKEQMARNLNELRQRDAILDYNDLMKQGKNDEALHLLNVIVSMNPKPWMTLTQVSRLRDYYRKQCDHYEKEIAKADQREKRARRELEELQRTRKELQGQLKRKLTAVPTN
;
A
#
# COMPACT_ATOMS: atom_id res chain seq x y z
N MET A 1 -1.04 -35.10 -9.64
CA MET A 1 -1.30 -33.71 -9.21
C MET A 1 -2.30 -33.76 -8.06
N SER A 2 -1.97 -33.22 -6.89
CA SER A 2 -2.88 -33.22 -5.74
C SER A 2 -4.01 -32.23 -5.98
N ASN A 3 -5.24 -32.73 -6.12
CA ASN A 3 -6.43 -31.90 -6.32
C ASN A 3 -6.64 -30.98 -5.11
N LEU A 4 -6.47 -29.68 -5.32
CA LEU A 4 -6.70 -28.65 -4.30
C LEU A 4 -8.22 -28.53 -4.05
N ARG A 5 -8.73 -29.28 -3.08
CA ARG A 5 -10.14 -29.17 -2.64
C ARG A 5 -10.28 -28.12 -1.56
N GLY A 6 -11.35 -27.32 -1.63
CA GLY A 6 -11.73 -26.41 -0.55
C GLY A 6 -12.09 -27.18 0.72
N LEU A 7 -11.69 -26.65 1.88
CA LEU A 7 -11.98 -27.24 3.20
C LEU A 7 -12.97 -26.37 3.97
N CYS A 8 -13.87 -27.03 4.72
CA CYS A 8 -14.79 -26.38 5.64
C CYS A 8 -14.04 -25.63 6.74
N ALA A 9 -14.42 -24.38 6.99
CA ALA A 9 -13.79 -23.56 8.03
C ALA A 9 -14.10 -24.02 9.47
N GLY A 10 -15.14 -24.86 9.65
CA GLY A 10 -15.50 -25.48 10.92
C GLY A 10 -14.77 -26.80 11.17
N CYS A 11 -15.12 -27.85 10.42
CA CYS A 11 -14.58 -29.20 10.64
C CYS A 11 -13.26 -29.52 9.91
N ARG A 12 -12.78 -28.63 9.03
CA ARG A 12 -11.57 -28.83 8.19
C ARG A 12 -11.65 -30.01 7.22
N SER A 13 -12.80 -30.66 7.08
CA SER A 13 -13.04 -31.67 6.04
C SER A 13 -13.31 -31.03 4.67
N PRO A 14 -13.10 -31.74 3.55
CA PRO A 14 -13.45 -31.26 2.22
C PRO A 14 -14.91 -30.80 2.13
N LEU A 15 -15.15 -29.72 1.40
CA LEU A 15 -16.48 -29.17 1.18
C LEU A 15 -17.31 -30.11 0.31
N THR A 16 -18.40 -30.64 0.87
CA THR A 16 -19.32 -31.59 0.22
C THR A 16 -20.76 -31.31 0.71
N GLY A 17 -21.78 -31.69 -0.06
CA GLY A 17 -23.18 -31.57 0.34
C GLY A 17 -23.68 -30.14 0.54
N ALA A 18 -24.48 -29.91 1.58
CA ALA A 18 -25.10 -28.61 1.87
C ALA A 18 -24.08 -27.62 2.48
N LEU A 19 -23.82 -26.53 1.76
CA LEU A 19 -22.82 -25.52 2.14
C LEU A 19 -23.45 -24.16 2.45
N LEU A 20 -22.86 -23.44 3.41
CA LEU A 20 -23.21 -22.08 3.79
C LEU A 20 -21.97 -21.18 3.67
N ALA A 21 -22.16 -19.97 3.13
CA ALA A 21 -21.17 -18.89 3.21
C ALA A 21 -21.56 -17.93 4.35
N SER A 22 -20.59 -17.59 5.19
CA SER A 22 -20.77 -16.63 6.29
C SER A 22 -20.47 -15.19 5.85
N GLY A 23 -20.85 -14.20 6.66
CA GLY A 23 -20.48 -12.80 6.45
C GLY A 23 -18.96 -12.52 6.41
N CYS A 24 -18.12 -13.44 6.91
CA CYS A 24 -16.67 -13.36 6.76
C CYS A 24 -16.13 -14.05 5.50
N ASN A 25 -17.00 -14.41 4.55
CA ASN A 25 -16.71 -15.05 3.27
C ASN A 25 -16.02 -16.43 3.36
N HIS A 26 -16.08 -17.08 4.52
CA HIS A 26 -15.67 -18.48 4.67
C HIS A 26 -16.85 -19.43 4.50
N VAL A 27 -16.59 -20.59 3.90
CA VAL A 27 -17.58 -21.62 3.60
C VAL A 27 -17.55 -22.72 4.67
N PHE A 28 -18.75 -23.15 5.08
CA PHE A 28 -18.99 -24.15 6.10
C PHE A 28 -19.94 -25.21 5.56
N HIS A 29 -19.82 -26.45 6.04
CA HIS A 29 -20.96 -27.38 5.98
C HIS A 29 -22.12 -26.80 6.79
N LYS A 30 -23.35 -27.00 6.35
CA LYS A 30 -24.55 -26.53 7.05
C LYS A 30 -24.59 -26.98 8.52
N ALA A 31 -24.15 -28.20 8.80
CA ALA A 31 -24.06 -28.75 10.17
C ALA A 31 -22.91 -28.16 11.01
N CYS A 32 -21.91 -27.54 10.38
CA CYS A 32 -20.76 -26.92 11.06
C CYS A 32 -20.95 -25.42 11.32
N PHE A 33 -22.03 -24.82 10.82
CA PHE A 33 -22.31 -23.40 11.03
C PHE A 33 -23.20 -23.23 12.25
N VAL A 34 -22.71 -22.49 13.25
CA VAL A 34 -23.46 -22.09 14.45
C VAL A 34 -23.48 -20.57 14.49
N GLU A 35 -24.68 -19.98 14.38
CA GLU A 35 -24.84 -18.53 14.41
C GLU A 35 -24.34 -17.95 15.76
N GLY A 36 -23.54 -16.88 15.70
CA GLY A 36 -22.90 -16.28 16.87
C GLY A 36 -21.57 -16.90 17.30
N ALA A 37 -21.16 -18.06 16.76
CA ALA A 37 -19.84 -18.63 17.04
C ALA A 37 -18.72 -17.84 16.32
N SER A 38 -17.47 -18.02 16.72
CA SER A 38 -16.31 -17.43 16.04
C SER A 38 -15.81 -18.32 14.89
N CYS A 39 -15.53 -17.72 13.73
CA CYS A 39 -14.93 -18.42 12.60
C CYS A 39 -13.56 -19.00 12.95
N GLY A 40 -13.35 -20.31 12.80
CA GLY A 40 -12.07 -20.97 13.10
C GLY A 40 -10.89 -20.55 12.21
N ARG A 41 -11.09 -19.67 11.21
CA ARG A 41 -10.04 -19.18 10.30
C ARG A 41 -9.68 -17.71 10.50
N CYS A 42 -10.65 -16.84 10.76
CA CYS A 42 -10.41 -15.40 10.96
C CYS A 42 -10.92 -14.84 12.28
N ASN A 43 -11.48 -15.68 13.17
CA ASN A 43 -12.08 -15.31 14.45
C ASN A 43 -13.23 -14.28 14.40
N ALA A 44 -13.73 -13.93 13.20
CA ALA A 44 -14.92 -13.09 13.07
C ALA A 44 -16.18 -13.83 13.58
N THR A 45 -17.08 -13.09 14.23
CA THR A 45 -18.39 -13.62 14.64
C THR A 45 -19.21 -14.01 13.42
N LEU A 46 -19.73 -15.23 13.42
CA LEU A 46 -20.52 -15.80 12.33
C LEU A 46 -21.93 -15.20 12.36
N THR A 47 -22.21 -14.35 11.39
CA THR A 47 -23.54 -13.76 11.13
C THR A 47 -23.88 -13.91 9.65
N ASN A 48 -25.18 -13.84 9.33
CA ASN A 48 -25.71 -13.85 7.95
C ASN A 48 -25.26 -15.04 7.11
N ALA A 49 -25.84 -16.22 7.36
CA ALA A 49 -25.60 -17.41 6.54
C ALA A 49 -26.30 -17.31 5.18
N LEU A 50 -25.52 -17.30 4.09
CA LEU A 50 -26.03 -17.44 2.73
C LEU A 50 -25.96 -18.92 2.33
N SER A 51 -27.10 -19.51 2.05
CA SER A 51 -27.14 -20.90 1.56
C SER A 51 -26.68 -20.98 0.12
N LEU A 52 -25.63 -21.77 -0.12
CA LEU A 52 -25.11 -22.06 -1.44
C LEU A 52 -25.84 -23.29 -1.98
N TYR A 53 -27.05 -23.09 -2.50
CA TYR A 53 -27.80 -24.16 -3.16
C TYR A 53 -27.16 -24.51 -4.52
N ASN A 54 -27.17 -25.80 -4.87
CA ASN A 54 -26.76 -26.36 -6.17
C ASN A 54 -25.27 -26.27 -6.57
N LEU A 55 -24.34 -26.08 -5.62
CA LEU A 55 -22.91 -26.28 -5.87
C LEU A 55 -22.51 -27.74 -5.58
N HIS A 56 -22.94 -28.68 -6.42
CA HIS A 56 -22.40 -30.04 -6.42
C HIS A 56 -21.09 -30.06 -7.21
N PHE A 57 -19.96 -30.19 -6.50
CA PHE A 57 -18.62 -30.25 -7.11
C PHE A 57 -18.23 -31.65 -7.60
N GLU A 58 -19.12 -32.64 -7.53
CA GLU A 58 -18.77 -34.05 -7.73
C GLU A 58 -19.00 -34.58 -9.16
N GLU A 59 -19.62 -33.84 -10.10
CA GLU A 59 -20.08 -34.44 -11.37
C GLU A 59 -19.66 -33.72 -12.68
N LEU A 60 -18.74 -32.75 -12.64
CA LEU A 60 -18.36 -32.00 -13.85
C LEU A 60 -17.21 -32.60 -14.67
N GLU A 61 -16.60 -33.72 -14.24
CA GLU A 61 -15.47 -34.33 -14.97
C GLU A 61 -15.89 -35.29 -16.11
N GLY A 62 -17.19 -35.57 -16.30
CA GLY A 62 -17.68 -36.50 -17.35
C GLY A 62 -18.59 -35.87 -18.42
N HIS A 63 -19.54 -35.02 -18.05
CA HIS A 63 -20.66 -34.69 -18.95
C HIS A 63 -20.36 -33.69 -20.06
N ALA A 64 -19.33 -32.83 -19.94
CA ALA A 64 -19.01 -31.89 -21.01
C ALA A 64 -18.39 -32.58 -22.24
N ALA A 65 -17.63 -33.65 -22.02
CA ALA A 65 -17.04 -34.46 -23.09
C ALA A 65 -18.10 -35.31 -23.80
N ASP A 66 -19.04 -35.89 -23.05
CA ASP A 66 -20.11 -36.73 -23.61
C ASP A 66 -21.11 -35.93 -24.46
N VAL A 67 -21.45 -34.68 -24.07
CA VAL A 67 -22.36 -33.83 -24.84
C VAL A 67 -21.72 -33.36 -26.16
N MET A 68 -20.42 -33.05 -26.16
CA MET A 68 -19.68 -32.70 -27.38
C MET A 68 -19.49 -33.93 -28.30
N ALA A 69 -19.23 -35.11 -27.74
CA ALA A 69 -19.10 -36.35 -28.49
C ALA A 69 -20.44 -36.83 -29.09
N ALA A 70 -21.55 -36.64 -28.38
CA ALA A 70 -22.90 -36.94 -28.89
C ALA A 70 -23.29 -36.00 -30.04
N ALA A 71 -22.97 -34.71 -29.94
CA ALA A 71 -23.22 -33.73 -31.01
C ALA A 71 -22.37 -34.01 -32.27
N ALA A 72 -21.12 -34.47 -32.11
CA ALA A 72 -20.26 -34.86 -33.23
C ALA A 72 -20.76 -36.14 -33.94
N LYS A 73 -21.31 -37.11 -33.20
CA LYS A 73 -21.88 -38.35 -33.76
C LYS A 73 -23.15 -38.12 -34.60
N GLN A 74 -24.00 -37.15 -34.24
CA GLN A 74 -25.18 -36.81 -35.04
C GLN A 74 -24.85 -36.13 -36.37
N LYS A 75 -23.73 -35.39 -36.44
CA LYS A 75 -23.33 -34.71 -37.68
C LYS A 75 -22.74 -35.67 -38.72
N ALA A 76 -22.05 -36.73 -38.26
CA ALA A 76 -21.48 -37.75 -39.14
C ALA A 76 -22.52 -38.69 -39.78
N SER A 77 -23.75 -38.78 -39.25
CA SER A 77 -24.80 -39.62 -39.83
C SER A 77 -25.61 -38.93 -40.95
N LEU A 78 -25.36 -37.64 -41.21
CA LEU A 78 -26.14 -36.85 -42.19
C LEU A 78 -25.38 -36.58 -43.50
N GLU A 79 -24.08 -36.87 -43.57
CA GLU A 79 -23.24 -36.63 -44.76
C GLU A 79 -23.13 -37.86 -45.69
N GLY A 80 -23.89 -38.94 -45.44
CA GLY A 80 -23.78 -40.20 -46.19
C GLY A 80 -24.92 -40.52 -47.16
N LEU A 81 -25.79 -39.57 -47.51
CA LEU A 81 -27.07 -39.86 -48.19
C LEU A 81 -27.40 -38.96 -49.39
N VAL A 82 -26.39 -38.47 -50.11
CA VAL A 82 -26.61 -37.77 -51.39
C VAL A 82 -25.57 -38.23 -52.39
N ASP A 83 -25.81 -39.38 -53.01
CA ASP A 83 -25.29 -39.78 -54.33
C ASP A 83 -26.07 -41.03 -54.76
N ALA A 84 -27.32 -40.84 -55.17
CA ALA A 84 -28.13 -41.88 -55.78
C ALA A 84 -28.82 -41.30 -57.02
N GLU A 85 -28.11 -41.46 -58.13
CA GLU A 85 -28.62 -41.90 -59.43
C GLU A 85 -29.75 -41.09 -60.10
N GLU A 86 -29.30 -40.24 -61.02
CA GLU A 86 -30.03 -39.78 -62.19
C GLU A 86 -30.23 -40.96 -63.16
N ALA A 87 -31.15 -41.88 -62.84
CA ALA A 87 -31.57 -42.95 -63.74
C ALA A 87 -32.72 -42.47 -64.63
N LEU A 88 -32.52 -42.57 -65.95
CA LEU A 88 -33.51 -42.26 -66.98
C LEU A 88 -34.84 -42.99 -66.72
N PHE A 89 -35.91 -42.23 -66.51
CA PHE A 89 -37.27 -42.73 -66.38
C PHE A 89 -37.91 -42.79 -67.77
N GLU A 90 -38.01 -44.01 -68.33
CA GLU A 90 -38.83 -44.29 -69.50
C GLU A 90 -40.31 -44.38 -69.06
N CYS A 91 -41.17 -43.54 -69.66
CA CYS A 91 -42.59 -43.47 -69.33
C CYS A 91 -43.37 -44.69 -69.87
N GLU A 92 -43.55 -45.71 -69.03
CA GLU A 92 -44.60 -46.72 -69.20
C GLU A 92 -46.00 -46.19 -68.79
N PRO A 93 -47.10 -46.67 -69.42
CA PRO A 93 -48.45 -46.15 -69.18
C PRO A 93 -48.98 -46.53 -67.79
N LEU A 94 -49.32 -45.50 -67.01
CA LEU A 94 -49.74 -45.56 -65.60
C LEU A 94 -51.03 -46.38 -65.37
N GLY A 95 -50.90 -47.46 -64.60
CA GLY A 95 -52.00 -48.14 -63.91
C GLY A 95 -52.43 -47.40 -62.65
N GLU A 96 -53.42 -47.94 -61.93
CA GLU A 96 -54.12 -47.33 -60.78
C GLU A 96 -53.22 -46.84 -59.60
N ASP A 97 -51.93 -47.17 -59.59
CA ASP A 97 -50.92 -46.77 -58.60
C ASP A 97 -50.46 -45.30 -58.68
N ALA A 98 -50.71 -44.60 -59.79
CA ALA A 98 -50.30 -43.19 -59.98
C ALA A 98 -50.92 -42.22 -58.96
N THR A 99 -52.09 -42.57 -58.42
CA THR A 99 -52.79 -41.72 -57.44
C THR A 99 -52.13 -41.77 -56.06
N ALA A 100 -51.54 -42.91 -55.69
CA ALA A 100 -50.81 -43.07 -54.43
C ALA A 100 -49.50 -42.27 -54.45
N GLU A 101 -48.78 -42.28 -55.57
CA GLU A 101 -47.55 -41.52 -55.73
C GLU A 101 -47.79 -40.00 -55.64
N VAL A 102 -48.84 -39.49 -56.29
CA VAL A 102 -49.22 -38.08 -56.20
C VAL A 102 -49.54 -37.68 -54.75
N ALA A 103 -50.23 -38.53 -53.99
CA ALA A 103 -50.50 -38.28 -52.56
C ALA A 103 -49.20 -38.23 -51.73
N THR A 104 -48.25 -39.11 -51.99
CA THR A 104 -46.94 -39.06 -51.30
C THR A 104 -46.15 -37.81 -51.64
N ILE A 105 -46.18 -37.36 -52.89
CA ILE A 105 -45.54 -36.11 -53.33
C ILE A 105 -46.16 -34.91 -52.60
N HIS A 106 -47.49 -34.86 -52.45
CA HIS A 106 -48.16 -33.79 -51.70
C HIS A 106 -47.74 -33.77 -50.23
N LEU A 107 -47.71 -34.93 -49.56
CA LEU A 107 -47.24 -35.03 -48.17
C LEU A 107 -45.77 -34.63 -48.02
N MET A 108 -44.92 -35.00 -48.99
CA MET A 108 -43.51 -34.60 -49.00
C MET A 108 -43.36 -33.09 -49.16
N ARG A 109 -44.14 -32.45 -50.03
CA ARG A 109 -44.13 -30.98 -50.20
C ARG A 109 -44.56 -30.25 -48.93
N GLU A 110 -45.67 -30.67 -48.32
CA GLU A 110 -46.12 -30.11 -47.03
C GLU A 110 -45.05 -30.28 -45.94
N ARG A 111 -44.37 -31.43 -45.91
CA ARG A 111 -43.26 -31.65 -44.98
C ARG A 111 -42.07 -30.73 -45.26
N VAL A 112 -41.72 -30.49 -46.52
CA VAL A 112 -40.65 -29.56 -46.91
C VAL A 112 -41.00 -28.14 -46.47
N GLU A 113 -42.21 -27.66 -46.76
CA GLU A 113 -42.68 -26.33 -46.34
C GLU A 113 -42.62 -26.15 -44.82
N ASN A 114 -43.06 -27.17 -44.06
CA ASN A 114 -42.97 -27.16 -42.60
C ASN A 114 -41.51 -27.13 -42.10
N LEU A 115 -40.60 -27.86 -42.74
CA LEU A 115 -39.19 -27.85 -42.38
C LEU A 115 -38.52 -26.51 -42.73
N GLU A 116 -38.85 -25.91 -43.86
CA GLU A 116 -38.39 -24.58 -44.25
C GLU A 116 -38.83 -23.53 -43.22
N GLN A 117 -40.11 -23.56 -42.80
CA GLN A 117 -40.60 -22.69 -41.74
C GLN A 117 -39.86 -22.90 -40.41
N GLN A 118 -39.57 -24.15 -40.03
CA GLN A 118 -38.80 -24.45 -38.83
C GLN A 118 -37.36 -23.92 -38.91
N VAL A 119 -36.73 -24.01 -40.08
CA VAL A 119 -35.39 -23.47 -40.34
C VAL A 119 -35.41 -21.95 -40.23
N GLU A 120 -36.37 -21.27 -40.87
CA GLU A 120 -36.53 -19.81 -40.78
C GLU A 120 -36.74 -19.35 -39.34
N GLU A 121 -37.59 -20.04 -38.57
CA GLU A 121 -37.80 -19.74 -37.15
C GLU A 121 -36.52 -19.96 -36.32
N ALA A 122 -35.79 -21.04 -36.57
CA ALA A 122 -34.54 -21.33 -35.89
C ALA A 122 -33.48 -20.28 -36.21
N ASP A 123 -33.38 -19.86 -37.46
CA ASP A 123 -32.47 -18.80 -37.91
C ASP A 123 -32.84 -17.46 -37.29
N ALA A 124 -34.13 -17.10 -37.23
CA ALA A 124 -34.59 -15.89 -36.55
C ALA A 124 -34.23 -15.90 -35.06
N LYS A 125 -34.44 -17.03 -34.37
CA LYS A 125 -34.05 -17.22 -32.95
C LYS A 125 -32.54 -17.10 -32.77
N LEU A 126 -31.75 -17.69 -33.66
CA LEU A 126 -30.30 -17.66 -33.63
C LEU A 126 -29.77 -16.23 -33.88
N GLN A 127 -30.32 -15.50 -34.85
CA GLN A 127 -29.98 -14.10 -35.10
C GLN A 127 -30.32 -13.21 -33.89
N ALA A 128 -31.50 -13.39 -33.29
CA ALA A 128 -31.88 -12.68 -32.07
C ALA A 128 -30.94 -12.99 -30.89
N GLY A 129 -30.53 -14.26 -30.75
CA GLY A 129 -29.54 -14.70 -29.77
C GLY A 129 -28.17 -14.03 -29.98
N ARG A 130 -27.67 -13.99 -31.22
CA ARG A 130 -26.43 -13.31 -31.59
C ARG A 130 -26.49 -11.81 -31.28
N ALA A 131 -27.59 -11.14 -31.63
CA ALA A 131 -27.79 -9.72 -31.33
C ALA A 131 -27.80 -9.44 -29.82
N ARG A 132 -28.43 -10.31 -29.02
CA ARG A 132 -28.40 -10.22 -27.55
C ARG A 132 -27.00 -10.38 -26.99
N LEU A 133 -26.22 -11.34 -27.50
CA LEU A 133 -24.84 -11.56 -27.08
C LEU A 133 -23.97 -10.33 -27.36
N VAL A 134 -24.08 -9.73 -28.55
CA VAL A 134 -23.34 -8.49 -28.91
C VAL A 134 -23.71 -7.32 -27.99
N ARG A 135 -24.99 -7.17 -27.64
CA ARG A 135 -25.44 -6.15 -26.67
C ARG A 135 -24.84 -6.38 -25.28
N GLN A 136 -24.82 -7.63 -24.81
CA GLN A 136 -24.22 -7.98 -23.52
C GLN A 136 -22.70 -7.74 -23.51
N GLN A 137 -22.00 -8.13 -24.57
CA GLN A 137 -20.55 -7.87 -24.71
C GLN A 137 -20.24 -6.37 -24.73
N THR A 138 -21.04 -5.58 -25.45
CA THR A 138 -20.89 -4.11 -25.47
C THR A 138 -21.12 -3.51 -24.09
N ARG A 139 -22.14 -3.96 -23.35
CA ARG A 139 -22.41 -3.53 -21.97
C ARG A 139 -21.27 -3.90 -21.02
N LEU A 140 -20.74 -5.13 -21.12
CA LEU A 140 -19.61 -5.58 -20.32
C LEU A 140 -18.37 -4.72 -20.56
N ARG A 141 -18.03 -4.47 -21.84
CA ARG A 141 -16.90 -3.59 -22.20
C ARG A 141 -17.07 -2.17 -21.67
N ALA A 142 -18.29 -1.63 -21.70
CA ALA A 142 -18.58 -0.32 -21.14
C ALA A 142 -18.38 -0.30 -19.61
N GLN A 143 -18.84 -1.33 -18.90
CA GLN A 143 -18.64 -1.49 -17.46
C GLN A 143 -17.15 -1.62 -17.10
N GLN A 144 -16.40 -2.43 -17.84
CA GLN A 144 -14.95 -2.58 -17.65
C GLN A 144 -14.21 -1.25 -17.80
N LYS A 145 -14.58 -0.40 -18.77
CA LYS A 145 -14.01 0.94 -18.91
C LYS A 145 -14.32 1.85 -17.72
N VAL A 146 -15.53 1.75 -17.14
CA VAL A 146 -15.90 2.51 -15.95
C VAL A 146 -15.12 2.03 -14.72
N GLU A 147 -14.96 0.71 -14.57
CA GLU A 147 -14.19 0.10 -13.50
C GLU A 147 -12.71 0.49 -13.57
N GLN A 148 -12.08 0.40 -14.74
CA GLN A 148 -10.71 0.86 -14.95
C GLN A 148 -10.51 2.33 -14.58
N LYS A 149 -11.46 3.21 -14.94
CA LYS A 149 -11.40 4.63 -14.55
C LYS A 149 -11.51 4.81 -13.03
N ARG A 150 -12.35 4.02 -12.36
CA ARG A 150 -12.48 4.04 -10.90
C ARG A 150 -11.21 3.55 -10.22
N GLU A 151 -10.63 2.45 -10.70
CA GLU A 151 -9.36 1.91 -10.19
C GLU A 151 -8.22 2.93 -10.32
N ALA A 152 -8.08 3.56 -11.49
CA ALA A 152 -7.08 4.61 -11.70
C ALA A 152 -7.29 5.81 -10.74
N SER A 153 -8.54 6.20 -10.49
CA SER A 153 -8.86 7.26 -9.53
C SER A 153 -8.52 6.86 -8.09
N VAL A 154 -8.85 5.64 -7.68
CA VAL A 154 -8.50 5.10 -6.35
C VAL A 154 -6.98 5.04 -6.17
N GLU A 155 -6.25 4.61 -7.19
CA GLU A 155 -4.79 4.57 -7.13
C GLU A 155 -4.19 5.97 -7.01
N SER A 156 -4.70 6.94 -7.78
CA SER A 156 -4.28 8.35 -7.68
C SER A 156 -4.50 8.91 -6.27
N LEU A 157 -5.69 8.70 -5.69
CA LEU A 157 -6.01 9.14 -4.34
C LEU A 157 -5.15 8.45 -3.28
N ARG A 158 -4.84 7.15 -3.45
CA ARG A 158 -3.91 6.44 -2.55
C ARG A 158 -2.51 7.07 -2.56
N ARG A 159 -1.98 7.42 -3.73
CA ARG A 159 -0.70 8.12 -3.85
C ARG A 159 -0.75 9.50 -3.19
N GLU A 160 -1.85 10.24 -3.37
CA GLU A 160 -2.04 11.54 -2.71
C GLU A 160 -2.06 11.41 -1.18
N ILE A 161 -2.78 10.44 -0.63
CA ILE A 161 -2.79 10.16 0.82
C ILE A 161 -1.38 9.85 1.33
N GLN A 162 -0.63 9.00 0.63
CA GLN A 162 0.75 8.68 0.99
C GLN A 162 1.64 9.93 0.98
N ASN A 163 1.52 10.77 -0.04
CA ASN A 163 2.26 12.03 -0.13
C ASN A 163 1.91 12.99 1.02
N LEU A 164 0.62 13.10 1.37
CA LEU A 164 0.17 13.94 2.49
C LEU A 164 0.67 13.41 3.84
N VAL A 165 0.67 12.10 4.05
CA VAL A 165 1.25 11.47 5.26
C VAL A 165 2.74 11.76 5.36
N ALA A 166 3.50 11.53 4.29
CA ALA A 166 4.93 11.83 4.25
C ALA A 166 5.21 13.32 4.52
N LYS A 167 4.41 14.23 3.94
CA LYS A 167 4.51 15.67 4.17
C LYS A 167 4.20 16.05 5.62
N LYS A 168 3.16 15.46 6.21
CA LYS A 168 2.80 15.65 7.63
C LYS A 168 3.96 15.21 8.54
N GLU A 169 4.53 14.04 8.31
CA GLU A 169 5.66 13.53 9.07
C GLU A 169 6.89 14.44 8.94
N GLN A 170 7.17 14.92 7.73
CA GLN A 170 8.26 15.88 7.50
C GLN A 170 8.03 17.19 8.26
N MET A 171 6.83 17.75 8.20
CA MET A 171 6.49 18.97 8.96
C MET A 171 6.59 18.76 10.47
N ALA A 172 6.17 17.59 10.97
CA ALA A 172 6.32 17.24 12.38
C ALA A 172 7.79 17.14 12.81
N ARG A 173 8.67 16.56 11.96
CA ARG A 173 10.12 16.54 12.18
C ARG A 173 10.69 17.95 12.23
N ASN A 174 10.39 18.77 11.22
CA ASN A 174 10.87 20.16 11.15
C ASN A 174 10.42 21.00 12.36
N LEU A 175 9.15 20.86 12.79
CA LEU A 175 8.64 21.56 13.97
C LEU A 175 9.35 21.10 15.26
N ASN A 176 9.65 19.81 15.38
CA ASN A 176 10.38 19.30 16.54
C ASN A 176 11.82 19.80 16.56
N GLU A 177 12.49 19.88 15.41
CA GLU A 177 13.84 20.45 15.28
C GLU A 177 13.87 21.93 15.65
N LEU A 178 12.89 22.72 15.17
CA LEU A 178 12.76 24.14 15.54
C LEU A 178 12.53 24.30 17.04
N ARG A 179 11.58 23.55 17.62
CA ARG A 179 11.32 23.56 19.06
C ARG A 179 12.57 23.19 19.86
N GLN A 180 13.34 22.19 19.43
CA GLN A 180 14.59 21.80 20.10
C GLN A 180 15.63 22.92 20.03
N ARG A 181 15.78 23.58 18.88
CA ARG A 181 16.73 24.68 18.72
C ARG A 181 16.34 25.87 19.60
N ASP A 182 15.09 26.31 19.52
CA ASP A 182 14.60 27.49 20.23
C ASP A 182 14.64 27.25 21.75
N ALA A 183 14.26 26.06 22.21
CA ALA A 183 14.41 25.59 23.58
C ALA A 183 15.86 25.71 24.13
N ILE A 184 16.86 25.32 23.33
CA ILE A 184 18.27 25.40 23.73
C ILE A 184 18.73 26.86 23.82
N LEU A 185 18.25 27.72 22.91
CA LEU A 185 18.56 29.15 22.94
C LEU A 185 17.97 29.82 24.18
N ASP A 186 16.68 29.58 24.46
CA ASP A 186 16.00 30.12 25.64
C ASP A 186 16.66 29.65 26.93
N TYR A 187 17.01 28.36 27.02
CA TYR A 187 17.77 27.82 28.16
C TYR A 187 19.12 28.53 28.33
N ASN A 188 19.87 28.73 27.25
CA ASN A 188 21.16 29.41 27.31
C ASN A 188 21.02 30.87 27.78
N ASP A 189 20.00 31.57 27.31
CA ASP A 189 19.79 32.96 27.70
C ASP A 189 19.34 33.10 29.16
N LEU A 190 18.52 32.18 29.68
CA LEU A 190 18.19 32.11 31.11
C LEU A 190 19.43 31.81 31.96
N MET A 191 20.30 30.91 31.52
CA MET A 191 21.56 30.60 32.20
C MET A 191 22.49 31.82 32.26
N LYS A 192 22.60 32.59 31.17
CA LYS A 192 23.40 33.84 31.16
C LYS A 192 22.84 34.91 32.10
N GLN A 193 21.51 34.94 32.29
CA GLN A 193 20.84 35.85 33.22
C GLN A 193 20.97 35.40 34.69
N GLY A 194 21.54 34.22 34.97
CA GLY A 194 21.65 33.66 36.32
C GLY A 194 20.34 33.07 36.86
N LYS A 195 19.32 32.88 36.01
CA LYS A 195 17.99 32.38 36.38
C LYS A 195 17.93 30.85 36.34
N ASN A 196 18.69 30.20 37.21
CA ASN A 196 18.90 28.75 37.16
C ASN A 196 17.60 27.93 37.36
N ASP A 197 16.71 28.38 38.25
CA ASP A 197 15.46 27.66 38.55
C ASP A 197 14.48 27.71 37.36
N GLU A 198 14.37 28.87 36.71
CA GLU A 198 13.57 29.04 35.49
C GLU A 198 14.14 28.20 34.34
N ALA A 199 15.47 28.19 34.17
CA ALA A 199 16.15 27.38 33.16
C ALA A 199 15.91 25.87 33.36
N LEU A 200 15.96 25.40 34.62
CA LEU A 200 15.67 24.01 34.97
C LEU A 200 14.20 23.66 34.72
N HIS A 201 13.28 24.55 35.10
CA HIS A 201 11.85 24.36 34.85
C HIS A 201 11.57 24.26 33.34
N LEU A 202 12.12 25.19 32.55
CA LEU A 202 12.01 25.18 31.09
C LEU A 202 12.54 23.86 30.51
N LEU A 203 13.73 23.41 30.96
CA LEU A 203 14.31 22.15 30.51
C LEU A 203 13.40 20.96 30.83
N ASN A 204 12.79 20.91 32.01
CA ASN A 204 11.83 19.86 32.38
C ASN A 204 10.61 19.86 31.47
N VAL A 205 10.05 21.03 31.15
CA VAL A 205 8.92 21.16 30.20
C VAL A 205 9.32 20.64 28.83
N ILE A 206 10.45 21.08 28.26
CA ILE A 206 10.93 20.65 26.94
C ILE A 206 11.17 19.14 26.89
N VAL A 207 11.81 18.59 27.93
CA VAL A 207 12.11 17.16 28.05
C VAL A 207 10.82 16.34 28.11
N SER A 208 9.79 16.81 28.80
CA SER A 208 8.50 16.12 28.89
C SER A 208 7.72 16.09 27.57
N MET A 209 7.89 17.12 26.73
CA MET A 209 7.15 17.26 25.47
C MET A 209 7.85 16.61 24.27
N ASN A 210 9.15 16.29 24.38
CA ASN A 210 9.94 15.78 23.27
C ASN A 210 9.91 14.24 23.24
N PRO A 211 9.58 13.59 22.11
CA PRO A 211 9.60 12.12 22.00
C PRO A 211 11.01 11.53 22.20
N LYS A 212 12.07 12.33 22.04
CA LYS A 212 13.47 11.91 22.21
C LYS A 212 14.20 12.87 23.15
N PRO A 213 13.91 12.84 24.46
CA PRO A 213 14.43 13.81 25.43
C PRO A 213 15.96 13.79 25.54
N TRP A 214 16.57 12.61 25.33
CA TRP A 214 18.02 12.42 25.39
C TRP A 214 18.80 13.28 24.38
N MET A 215 18.20 13.66 23.24
CA MET A 215 18.82 14.55 22.25
C MET A 215 19.03 15.95 22.84
N THR A 216 17.98 16.54 23.42
CA THR A 216 18.05 17.85 24.09
C THR A 216 19.04 17.81 25.25
N LEU A 217 18.97 16.78 26.10
CA LEU A 217 19.88 16.63 27.23
C LEU A 217 21.35 16.49 26.81
N THR A 218 21.62 15.78 25.70
CA THR A 218 22.98 15.67 25.15
C THR A 218 23.52 17.03 24.70
N GLN A 219 22.69 17.85 24.03
CA GLN A 219 23.11 19.19 23.60
C GLN A 219 23.34 20.12 24.80
N VAL A 220 22.46 20.08 25.79
CA VAL A 220 22.64 20.83 27.05
C VAL A 220 23.92 20.40 27.76
N SER A 221 24.22 19.09 27.82
CA SER A 221 25.48 18.59 28.39
C SER A 221 26.69 19.11 27.62
N ARG A 222 26.67 19.07 26.28
CA ARG A 222 27.75 19.62 25.44
C ARG A 222 27.97 21.10 25.67
N LEU A 223 26.89 21.89 25.78
CA LEU A 223 26.96 23.31 26.04
C LEU A 223 27.56 23.60 27.42
N ARG A 224 27.14 22.86 28.45
CA ARG A 224 27.72 22.94 29.80
C ARG A 224 29.21 22.63 29.78
N ASP A 225 29.61 21.55 29.11
CA ASP A 225 31.01 21.12 29.07
C ASP A 225 31.88 22.10 28.26
N TYR A 226 31.31 22.73 27.23
CA TYR A 226 31.95 23.84 26.50
C TYR A 226 32.22 25.03 27.42
N TYR A 227 31.21 25.51 28.15
CA TYR A 227 31.38 26.65 29.05
C TYR A 227 32.35 26.36 30.19
N ARG A 228 32.33 25.15 30.76
CA ARG A 228 33.34 24.73 31.76
C ARG A 228 34.75 24.84 31.23
N LYS A 229 35.02 24.30 30.03
CA LYS A 229 36.33 24.41 29.38
C LYS A 229 36.72 25.87 29.11
N GLN A 230 35.74 26.71 28.76
CA GLN A 230 35.98 28.13 28.52
C GLN A 230 36.31 28.88 29.81
N CYS A 231 35.64 28.59 30.91
CA CYS A 231 35.99 29.08 32.24
C CYS A 231 37.42 28.67 32.63
N ASP A 232 37.74 27.37 32.54
CA ASP A 232 39.10 26.87 32.82
C ASP A 232 40.17 27.57 31.97
N HIS A 233 39.85 27.89 30.72
CA HIS A 233 40.74 28.63 29.82
C HIS A 233 40.94 30.08 30.28
N TYR A 234 39.86 30.80 30.61
CA TYR A 234 39.97 32.18 31.08
C TYR A 234 40.66 32.29 32.43
N GLU A 235 40.42 31.35 33.36
CA GLU A 235 41.15 31.30 34.63
C GLU A 235 42.66 31.15 34.42
N LYS A 236 43.07 30.30 33.48
CA LYS A 236 44.48 30.16 33.10
C LYS A 236 45.04 31.43 32.48
N GLU A 237 44.28 32.11 31.62
CA GLU A 237 44.71 33.38 31.01
C GLU A 237 44.82 34.52 32.03
N ILE A 238 43.88 34.61 32.99
CA ILE A 238 43.96 35.55 34.12
C ILE A 238 45.21 35.25 34.95
N ALA A 239 45.45 33.99 35.33
CA ALA A 239 46.63 33.62 36.09
C ALA A 239 47.95 33.97 35.36
N LYS A 240 48.00 33.79 34.03
CA LYS A 240 49.14 34.23 33.20
C LYS A 240 49.27 35.75 33.13
N ALA A 241 48.15 36.48 33.07
CA ALA A 241 48.15 37.94 33.06
C ALA A 241 48.68 38.48 34.39
N ASP A 242 48.20 37.96 35.52
CA ASP A 242 48.67 38.29 36.86
C ASP A 242 50.17 38.02 37.03
N GLN A 243 50.66 36.89 36.50
CA GLN A 243 52.08 36.58 36.54
C GLN A 243 52.91 37.58 35.73
N ARG A 244 52.43 37.97 34.54
CA ARG A 244 53.07 38.99 33.70
C ARG A 244 53.09 40.35 34.39
N GLU A 245 51.98 40.74 35.01
CA GLU A 245 51.89 41.99 35.77
C GLU A 245 52.86 41.99 36.96
N LYS A 246 52.91 40.92 37.74
CA LYS A 246 53.85 40.79 38.87
C LYS A 246 55.31 40.88 38.43
N ARG A 247 55.67 40.30 37.27
CA ARG A 247 57.03 40.43 36.71
C ARG A 247 57.32 41.87 36.29
N ALA A 248 56.41 42.49 35.54
CA ALA A 248 56.57 43.89 35.11
C ALA A 248 56.68 44.85 36.29
N ARG A 249 55.92 44.64 37.38
CA ARG A 249 56.04 45.44 38.62
C ARG A 249 57.43 45.32 39.24
N ARG A 250 57.98 44.10 39.34
CA ARG A 250 59.34 43.87 39.88
C ARG A 250 60.41 44.54 39.01
N GLU A 251 60.33 44.36 37.70
CA GLU A 251 61.25 45.01 36.75
C GLU A 251 61.19 46.54 36.86
N LEU A 252 59.98 47.11 36.98
CA LEU A 252 59.79 48.55 37.16
C LEU A 252 60.39 49.05 38.49
N GLU A 253 60.22 48.31 39.58
CA GLU A 253 60.86 48.61 40.87
C GLU A 253 62.40 48.56 40.76
N GLU A 254 62.96 47.57 40.08
CA GLU A 254 64.40 47.45 39.82
C GLU A 254 64.93 48.63 39.00
N LEU A 255 64.24 48.98 37.90
CA LEU A 255 64.58 50.15 37.07
C LEU A 255 64.48 51.47 37.85
N GLN A 256 63.52 51.59 38.77
CA GLN A 256 63.42 52.75 39.64
C GLN A 256 64.59 52.83 40.63
N ARG A 257 65.05 51.70 41.16
CA ARG A 257 66.23 51.65 42.05
C ARG A 257 67.50 52.05 41.30
N THR A 258 67.74 51.47 40.13
CA THR A 258 68.91 51.80 39.31
C THR A 258 68.89 53.26 38.85
N ARG A 259 67.73 53.80 38.47
CA ARG A 259 67.57 55.24 38.16
C ARG A 259 67.94 56.12 39.35
N LYS A 260 67.45 55.81 40.56
CA LYS A 260 67.78 56.57 41.78
C LYS A 260 69.27 56.53 42.09
N GLU A 261 69.89 55.36 41.96
CA GLU A 261 71.34 55.18 42.16
C GLU A 261 72.14 56.03 41.18
N LEU A 262 71.85 55.94 39.87
CA LEU A 262 72.48 56.74 38.83
C LEU A 262 72.28 58.23 39.04
N GLN A 263 71.09 58.67 39.42
CA GLN A 263 70.83 60.08 39.78
C GLN A 263 71.66 60.52 40.98
N GLY A 264 71.83 59.66 41.99
CA GLY A 264 72.72 59.90 43.12
C GLY A 264 74.18 60.03 42.70
N GLN A 265 74.68 59.14 41.83
CA GLN A 265 76.02 59.22 41.27
C GLN A 265 76.23 60.51 40.46
N LEU A 266 75.25 60.90 39.64
CA LEU A 266 75.32 62.12 38.83
C LEU A 266 75.38 63.38 39.71
N LYS A 267 74.56 63.44 40.78
CA LYS A 267 74.62 64.53 41.76
C LYS A 267 76.00 64.63 42.43
N ARG A 268 76.56 63.50 42.89
CA ARG A 268 77.91 63.46 43.48
C ARG A 268 78.98 63.96 42.52
N LYS A 269 78.90 63.57 41.24
CA LYS A 269 79.82 64.04 40.20
C LYS A 269 79.67 65.54 39.95
N LEU A 270 78.44 66.06 39.85
CA LEU A 270 78.19 67.50 39.67
C LEU A 270 78.70 68.34 40.84
N THR A 271 78.53 67.88 42.09
CA THR A 271 79.07 68.58 43.27
C THR A 271 80.59 68.49 43.41
N ALA A 272 81.23 67.50 42.78
CA ALA A 272 82.67 67.30 42.84
C ALA A 272 83.44 68.10 41.77
N VAL A 273 82.75 68.76 40.83
CA VAL A 273 83.39 69.68 39.88
C VAL A 273 83.75 70.95 40.65
N PRO A 274 85.05 71.27 40.84
CA PRO A 274 85.45 72.49 41.51
C PRO A 274 85.00 73.69 40.68
N THR A 275 84.27 74.62 41.28
CA THR A 275 84.01 75.93 40.68
C THR A 275 85.33 76.69 40.65
N ASN A 276 86.00 76.68 39.49
CA ASN A 276 87.07 77.60 39.15
C ASN A 276 86.49 78.93 38.68
#